data_AF-A0A3B9D3V6-F1
#
_entry.id   AF-A0A3B9D3V6-F1
#
_cell.length_a   1.000
_cell.length_b   1.000
_cell.length_c   1.000
_cell.angle_alpha   90.00
_cell.angle_beta   90.00
_cell.angle_gamma   90.00
#
_symmetry.space_group_name_H-M   'P 1'
#
loop_
_entity.id
_entity.type
_entity.pdbx_description
1 polymer ?
#
loop_
_entity_poly.entity_id
_entity_poly.type
_entity_poly.pdbx_seq_one_letter_code
_entity_poly.pdbx_strand_id
1 'polypeptide(L)'
;QAEVEQKSPGLTELWFQSIGGTDSANETFDISVEKMKRYAEQRTGKYGLYFETGQGADFTNGHGHGFDMVLHESRKYGFARALTETVRKARNGAAWVHLNDVAGFIGPEVFRSREQLVRCCLEDIVMGKLHGLTIGLDVCSTLHMDISLDDLDWCLDQIMPANPAYLMALPTKIDPMLGYLTTGYQDHVRLREKFGYRVNDVVWRFFQQMKVVDRDGGPGPVFGNPLALFVEYRRRKGDTRSVEDIQSEGRREMQAVRERGLFLAEGHGRQTWDLSPKLRNDIQRIYDDAKLSIWAELNDQFIESVPNALPIQTKSEDRSDYILHPTGGEELADDSQKTLQRLKARQAGNVDVQIVVSDGLNALAIMEAGHLEPFLRQARVHLKNRGYRVAAEVAVQTSGRVRAGYRIGETLFGGLPGPRAILHVIGERPGSGHRTFSTYITAPSGNLWGQPGKVDHNITKVVSGIAATALDPVQAAETVVELLDGIVNG
;
A
#
# COMPACT_ATOMS: atom_id res chain seq x y z
N GLN A 1 -8.49 8.18 -15.22
CA GLN A 1 -8.24 9.62 -15.02
C GLN A 1 -8.61 10.42 -16.28
N ALA A 2 -7.99 10.15 -17.44
CA ALA A 2 -8.36 10.82 -18.69
C ALA A 2 -9.84 10.68 -19.08
N GLU A 3 -10.37 9.46 -19.00
CA GLU A 3 -11.80 9.22 -19.26
C GLU A 3 -12.71 9.94 -18.25
N VAL A 4 -12.30 10.04 -16.98
CA VAL A 4 -13.04 10.77 -15.93
C VAL A 4 -13.09 12.26 -16.26
N GLU A 5 -11.96 12.84 -16.67
CA GLU A 5 -11.90 14.25 -17.09
C GLU A 5 -12.74 14.51 -18.35
N GLN A 6 -12.76 13.59 -19.31
CA GLN A 6 -13.60 13.73 -20.51
C GLN A 6 -15.10 13.67 -20.18
N LYS A 7 -15.50 12.75 -19.29
CA LYS A 7 -16.88 12.63 -18.83
C LYS A 7 -17.31 13.81 -17.94
N SER A 8 -16.38 14.32 -17.15
CA SER A 8 -16.63 15.37 -16.15
C SER A 8 -15.44 16.34 -16.06
N PRO A 9 -15.37 17.33 -16.98
CA PRO A 9 -14.25 18.28 -17.03
C PRO A 9 -14.05 19.02 -15.71
N GLY A 10 -12.79 19.14 -15.27
CA GLY A 10 -12.44 19.83 -14.02
C GLY A 10 -12.54 18.99 -12.75
N LEU A 11 -12.97 17.71 -12.82
CA LEU A 11 -12.90 16.80 -11.66
C LEU A 11 -11.49 16.31 -11.36
N THR A 12 -10.55 16.41 -12.30
CA THR A 12 -9.15 16.03 -12.09
C THR A 12 -8.23 17.21 -12.38
N GLU A 13 -7.35 17.56 -11.44
CA GLU A 13 -6.32 18.57 -11.67
C GLU A 13 -5.04 17.95 -12.26
N LEU A 14 -4.58 16.85 -11.66
CA LEU A 14 -3.39 16.09 -12.06
C LEU A 14 -3.80 14.71 -12.57
N TRP A 15 -3.02 14.14 -13.49
CA TRP A 15 -3.08 12.70 -13.77
C TRP A 15 -1.84 12.01 -13.21
N PHE A 16 -2.08 11.08 -12.28
CA PHE A 16 -1.06 10.29 -11.60
C PHE A 16 -0.63 9.08 -12.42
N GLN A 17 0.65 8.70 -12.35
CA GLN A 17 1.15 7.42 -12.85
C GLN A 17 2.50 7.03 -12.19
N SER A 18 2.62 5.80 -11.70
CA SER A 18 3.93 5.22 -11.37
C SER A 18 4.69 4.82 -12.63
N ILE A 19 6.01 5.10 -12.70
CA ILE A 19 6.84 4.83 -13.88
C ILE A 19 8.07 3.97 -13.57
N GLY A 20 8.43 3.09 -14.51
CA GLY A 20 9.63 2.26 -14.50
C GLY A 20 10.78 2.85 -15.32
N GLY A 21 12.01 2.39 -15.06
CA GLY A 21 13.23 2.80 -15.76
C GLY A 21 13.44 2.09 -17.11
N THR A 22 12.69 1.02 -17.38
CA THR A 22 12.73 0.24 -18.63
C THR A 22 11.35 0.00 -19.22
N ASP A 23 11.27 -0.34 -20.50
CA ASP A 23 10.00 -0.64 -21.17
C ASP A 23 9.30 -1.83 -20.52
N SER A 24 10.04 -2.89 -20.19
CA SER A 24 9.48 -4.09 -19.56
C SER A 24 8.94 -3.82 -18.14
N ALA A 25 9.59 -2.95 -17.36
CA ALA A 25 9.06 -2.52 -16.07
C ALA A 25 7.79 -1.66 -16.22
N ASN A 26 7.74 -0.80 -17.24
CA ASN A 26 6.57 0.01 -17.58
C ASN A 26 5.37 -0.83 -18.03
N GLU A 27 5.61 -1.94 -18.74
CA GLU A 27 4.55 -2.90 -19.12
C GLU A 27 3.84 -3.52 -17.91
N THR A 28 4.54 -3.74 -16.79
CA THR A 28 3.93 -4.20 -15.53
C THR A 28 2.86 -3.22 -15.01
N PHE A 29 3.00 -1.93 -15.31
CA PHE A 29 2.04 -0.89 -14.95
C PHE A 29 1.05 -0.57 -16.08
N ASP A 30 0.98 -1.40 -17.13
CA ASP A 30 0.19 -1.17 -18.34
C ASP A 30 0.49 0.20 -19.00
N ILE A 31 1.77 0.58 -19.09
CA ILE A 31 2.19 1.82 -19.76
C ILE A 31 3.26 1.58 -20.81
N SER A 32 3.23 2.40 -21.86
CA SER A 32 4.28 2.53 -22.87
C SER A 32 4.65 4.00 -23.04
N VAL A 33 5.81 4.26 -23.65
CA VAL A 33 6.25 5.63 -23.99
C VAL A 33 5.20 6.36 -24.83
N GLU A 34 4.61 5.69 -25.83
CA GLU A 34 3.58 6.25 -26.72
C GLU A 34 2.28 6.53 -25.98
N LYS A 35 1.86 5.65 -25.06
CA LYS A 35 0.66 5.84 -24.25
C LYS A 35 0.83 7.08 -23.35
N MET A 36 1.97 7.18 -22.67
CA MET A 36 2.27 8.31 -21.78
C MET A 36 2.44 9.63 -22.52
N LYS A 37 3.12 9.63 -23.67
CA LYS A 37 3.25 10.81 -24.52
C LYS A 37 1.89 11.33 -24.98
N ARG A 38 1.01 10.44 -25.46
CA ARG A 38 -0.37 10.82 -25.86
C ARG A 38 -1.17 11.44 -24.73
N TYR A 39 -1.04 10.93 -23.50
CA TYR A 39 -1.70 11.53 -22.35
C TYR A 39 -1.09 12.87 -21.94
N ALA A 40 0.24 13.01 -22.01
CA ALA A 40 0.93 14.27 -21.77
C ALA A 40 0.48 15.37 -22.76
N GLU A 41 0.30 15.03 -24.03
CA GLU A 41 -0.20 15.95 -25.08
C GLU A 41 -1.62 16.48 -24.80
N GLN A 42 -2.41 15.76 -23.99
CA GLN A 42 -3.77 16.16 -23.62
C GLN A 42 -3.81 17.12 -22.42
N ARG A 43 -2.68 17.32 -21.71
CA ARG A 43 -2.65 18.14 -20.49
C ARG A 43 -2.44 19.63 -20.83
N THR A 44 -3.54 20.38 -20.92
CA THR A 44 -3.51 21.84 -21.16
C THR A 44 -3.80 22.69 -19.92
N GLY A 45 -4.18 22.06 -18.80
CA GLY A 45 -4.53 22.71 -17.54
C GLY A 45 -3.33 23.31 -16.79
N LYS A 46 -3.61 23.97 -15.65
CA LYS A 46 -2.56 24.52 -14.75
C LYS A 46 -1.55 23.44 -14.34
N TYR A 47 -2.09 22.26 -14.04
CA TYR A 47 -1.35 21.09 -13.61
C TYR A 47 -1.29 20.06 -14.74
N GLY A 48 -0.17 19.36 -14.84
CA GLY A 48 0.09 18.37 -15.87
C GLY A 48 -0.13 16.96 -15.35
N LEU A 49 0.99 16.29 -15.14
CA LEU A 49 1.08 14.91 -14.64
C LEU A 49 1.64 14.91 -13.22
N TYR A 50 1.44 13.79 -12.53
CA TYR A 50 2.08 13.48 -11.25
C TYR A 50 2.72 12.10 -11.37
N PHE A 51 4.03 12.02 -11.20
CA PHE A 51 4.77 10.77 -11.19
C PHE A 51 5.25 10.40 -9.79
N GLU A 52 5.11 9.11 -9.48
CA GLU A 52 5.85 8.49 -8.40
C GLU A 52 6.85 7.49 -8.95
N THR A 53 8.04 7.50 -8.34
CA THR A 53 9.15 6.61 -8.65
C THR A 53 9.65 5.96 -7.37
N GLY A 54 10.75 5.21 -7.43
CA GLY A 54 11.15 4.34 -6.33
C GLY A 54 12.32 3.48 -6.74
N GLN A 55 13.48 3.71 -6.14
CA GLN A 55 14.60 2.77 -6.26
C GLN A 55 14.14 1.36 -5.86
N GLY A 56 14.49 0.37 -6.70
CA GLY A 56 14.11 -1.03 -6.50
C GLY A 56 12.86 -1.49 -7.25
N ALA A 57 12.01 -0.59 -7.75
CA ALA A 57 10.78 -0.98 -8.47
C ALA A 57 11.06 -1.87 -9.69
N ASP A 58 12.06 -1.55 -10.52
CA ASP A 58 12.44 -2.35 -11.68
C ASP A 58 12.98 -3.73 -11.25
N PHE A 59 13.82 -3.75 -10.21
CA PHE A 59 14.45 -4.97 -9.69
C PHE A 59 13.41 -5.95 -9.11
N THR A 60 12.52 -5.48 -8.23
CA THR A 60 11.53 -6.34 -7.57
C THR A 60 10.44 -6.85 -8.51
N ASN A 61 10.26 -6.20 -9.67
CA ASN A 61 9.42 -6.71 -10.76
C ASN A 61 10.18 -7.59 -11.77
N GLY A 62 11.44 -7.94 -11.51
CA GLY A 62 12.23 -8.84 -12.36
C GLY A 62 12.88 -8.17 -13.59
N HIS A 63 12.88 -6.84 -13.65
CA HIS A 63 13.35 -6.05 -14.79
C HIS A 63 14.66 -5.28 -14.49
N GLY A 64 15.53 -5.86 -13.65
CA GLY A 64 16.80 -5.24 -13.28
C GLY A 64 17.86 -5.22 -14.40
N HIS A 65 17.81 -6.16 -15.34
CA HIS A 65 18.71 -6.25 -16.51
C HIS A 65 20.23 -6.14 -16.19
N GLY A 66 20.64 -6.49 -14.96
CA GLY A 66 22.03 -6.41 -14.52
C GLY A 66 22.54 -5.01 -14.17
N PHE A 67 21.67 -3.99 -14.18
CA PHE A 67 22.00 -2.63 -13.72
C PHE A 67 21.57 -2.44 -12.27
N ASP A 68 22.24 -1.52 -11.57
CA ASP A 68 21.88 -1.13 -10.22
C ASP A 68 20.60 -0.27 -10.18
N MET A 69 20.02 -0.16 -8.99
CA MET A 69 18.74 0.53 -8.77
C MET A 69 18.83 2.04 -9.02
N VAL A 70 19.99 2.65 -8.77
CA VAL A 70 20.21 4.10 -8.92
C VAL A 70 20.19 4.48 -10.40
N LEU A 71 20.78 3.64 -11.27
CA LEU A 71 20.73 3.83 -12.71
C LEU A 71 19.28 3.78 -13.24
N HIS A 72 18.49 2.79 -12.82
CA HIS A 72 17.09 2.68 -13.22
C HIS A 72 16.26 3.86 -12.74
N GLU A 73 16.49 4.32 -11.52
CA GLU A 73 15.81 5.48 -10.96
C GLU A 73 16.13 6.77 -11.73
N SER A 74 17.41 6.99 -12.07
CA SER A 74 17.82 8.11 -12.92
C SER A 74 17.15 8.10 -14.30
N ARG A 75 16.91 6.92 -14.88
CA ARG A 75 16.19 6.78 -16.16
C ARG A 75 14.74 7.23 -16.06
N LYS A 76 14.05 6.94 -14.94
CA LYS A 76 12.67 7.41 -14.69
C LYS A 76 12.61 8.93 -14.69
N TYR A 77 13.60 9.60 -14.09
CA TYR A 77 13.67 11.06 -14.13
C TYR A 77 13.89 11.60 -15.54
N GLY A 78 14.73 10.94 -16.35
CA GLY A 78 14.86 11.26 -17.77
C GLY A 78 13.52 11.14 -18.53
N PHE A 79 12.73 10.11 -18.23
CA PHE A 79 11.40 9.93 -18.81
C PHE A 79 10.40 11.00 -18.34
N ALA A 80 10.34 11.28 -17.04
CA ALA A 80 9.51 12.34 -16.47
C ALA A 80 9.84 13.73 -17.06
N ARG A 81 11.13 14.01 -17.29
CA ARG A 81 11.59 15.24 -17.99
C ARG A 81 11.05 15.32 -19.41
N ALA A 82 11.13 14.24 -20.19
CA ALA A 82 10.63 14.21 -21.56
C ALA A 82 9.11 14.42 -21.63
N LEU A 83 8.35 13.82 -20.70
CA LEU A 83 6.91 14.02 -20.59
C LEU A 83 6.57 15.45 -20.12
N THR A 84 7.35 16.02 -19.21
CA THR A 84 7.21 17.43 -18.78
C THR A 84 7.36 18.39 -19.97
N GLU A 85 8.34 18.16 -20.84
CA GLU A 85 8.52 18.95 -22.06
C GLU A 85 7.34 18.79 -23.03
N THR A 86 6.74 17.60 -23.10
CA THR A 86 5.55 17.34 -23.90
C THR A 86 4.34 18.12 -23.39
N VAL A 87 4.10 18.09 -22.08
CA VAL A 87 3.04 18.91 -21.44
C VAL A 87 3.28 20.40 -21.68
N ARG A 88 4.53 20.87 -21.56
CA ARG A 88 4.90 22.27 -21.80
C ARG A 88 4.54 22.73 -23.23
N LYS A 89 4.79 21.87 -24.22
CA LYS A 89 4.40 22.12 -25.62
C LYS A 89 2.88 22.16 -25.79
N ALA A 90 2.16 21.18 -25.22
CA ALA A 90 0.71 21.10 -25.30
C ALA A 90 0.01 22.34 -24.72
N ARG A 91 0.55 22.90 -23.62
CA ARG A 91 0.01 24.10 -22.98
C ARG A 91 0.45 25.41 -23.64
N ASN A 92 1.42 25.39 -24.56
CA ASN A 92 2.11 26.59 -25.04
C ASN A 92 2.63 27.46 -23.87
N GLY A 93 3.19 26.81 -22.84
CA GLY A 93 3.57 27.44 -21.58
C GLY A 93 3.93 26.42 -20.50
N ALA A 94 4.40 26.87 -19.34
CA ALA A 94 4.76 25.97 -18.25
C ALA A 94 3.51 25.36 -17.60
N ALA A 95 3.47 24.04 -17.46
CA ALA A 95 2.55 23.34 -16.57
C ALA A 95 3.31 22.71 -15.42
N TRP A 96 2.65 22.60 -14.28
CA TRP A 96 3.27 22.00 -13.12
C TRP A 96 3.14 20.48 -13.18
N VAL A 97 4.27 19.80 -13.35
CA VAL A 97 4.39 18.34 -13.26
C VAL A 97 4.99 18.01 -11.90
N HIS A 98 4.30 17.18 -11.13
CA HIS A 98 4.80 16.70 -9.84
C HIS A 98 5.60 15.42 -10.05
N LEU A 99 6.65 15.27 -9.26
CA LEU A 99 7.50 14.09 -9.23
C LEU A 99 8.04 13.92 -7.81
N ASN A 100 7.85 12.76 -7.22
CA ASN A 100 8.62 12.33 -6.07
C ASN A 100 9.04 10.89 -6.18
N ASP A 101 10.21 10.62 -5.60
CA ASP A 101 10.57 9.27 -5.21
C ASP A 101 9.74 8.86 -3.97
N VAL A 102 9.42 7.57 -3.87
CA VAL A 102 8.78 6.99 -2.68
C VAL A 102 9.79 6.10 -1.95
N ALA A 103 10.70 6.75 -1.22
CA ALA A 103 11.88 6.16 -0.62
C ALA A 103 11.50 5.25 0.54
N GLY A 104 11.78 3.95 0.43
CA GLY A 104 11.51 2.96 1.50
C GLY A 104 10.13 2.31 1.44
N PHE A 105 9.39 2.45 0.33
CA PHE A 105 8.03 1.90 0.19
C PHE A 105 7.97 0.38 -0.01
N ILE A 106 9.04 -0.20 -0.56
CA ILE A 106 9.07 -1.61 -0.97
C ILE A 106 9.32 -2.50 0.24
N GLY A 107 10.52 -2.42 0.83
CA GLY A 107 10.92 -3.25 1.96
C GLY A 107 12.45 -3.41 2.13
N PRO A 108 12.87 -4.28 3.07
CA PRO A 108 14.28 -4.52 3.40
C PRO A 108 15.08 -5.24 2.31
N GLU A 109 14.41 -5.79 1.29
CA GLU A 109 15.04 -6.31 0.07
C GLU A 109 15.66 -5.19 -0.78
N VAL A 110 15.21 -3.93 -0.60
CA VAL A 110 15.77 -2.74 -1.25
C VAL A 110 16.66 -1.95 -0.28
N PHE A 111 16.14 -1.60 0.90
CA PHE A 111 16.86 -0.81 1.90
C PHE A 111 16.73 -1.41 3.30
N ARG A 112 17.85 -1.77 3.91
CA ARG A 112 17.91 -2.46 5.20
C ARG A 112 18.06 -1.52 6.38
N SER A 113 18.75 -0.38 6.20
CA SER A 113 19.07 0.53 7.30
C SER A 113 18.62 1.96 7.02
N ARG A 114 18.45 2.74 8.08
CA ARG A 114 18.18 4.17 8.01
C ARG A 114 19.23 4.94 7.22
N GLU A 115 20.51 4.54 7.25
CA GLU A 115 21.58 5.18 6.48
C GLU A 115 21.40 4.93 4.98
N GLN A 116 20.96 3.73 4.59
CA GLN A 116 20.63 3.44 3.19
C GLN A 116 19.42 4.24 2.71
N LEU A 117 18.40 4.42 3.58
CA LEU A 117 17.25 5.27 3.27
C LEU A 117 17.66 6.73 3.04
N VAL A 118 18.50 7.29 3.92
CA VAL A 118 19.06 8.64 3.73
C VAL A 118 19.89 8.73 2.45
N ARG A 119 20.72 7.71 2.17
CA ARG A 119 21.53 7.66 0.96
C ARG A 119 20.66 7.71 -0.30
N CYS A 120 19.63 6.87 -0.37
CA CYS A 120 18.64 6.85 -1.46
C CYS A 120 18.02 8.24 -1.66
N CYS A 121 17.48 8.83 -0.60
CA CYS A 121 16.85 10.15 -0.66
C CYS A 121 17.81 11.23 -1.22
N LEU A 122 19.07 11.22 -0.79
CA LEU A 122 20.07 12.19 -1.26
C LEU A 122 20.47 11.95 -2.72
N GLU A 123 20.62 10.69 -3.14
CA GLU A 123 20.85 10.33 -4.55
C GLU A 123 19.71 10.82 -5.44
N ASP A 124 18.47 10.57 -5.02
CA ASP A 124 17.27 10.90 -5.79
C ASP A 124 17.07 12.42 -5.90
N ILE A 125 17.29 13.17 -4.81
CA ILE A 125 17.30 14.64 -4.86
C ILE A 125 18.34 15.13 -5.88
N VAL A 126 19.56 14.60 -5.84
CA VAL A 126 20.64 15.03 -6.75
C VAL A 126 20.29 14.68 -8.19
N MET A 127 19.90 13.45 -8.47
CA MET A 127 19.56 13.00 -9.83
C MET A 127 18.36 13.75 -10.40
N GLY A 128 17.28 13.90 -9.64
CA GLY A 128 16.10 14.66 -10.06
C GLY A 128 16.44 16.12 -10.39
N LYS A 129 17.23 16.79 -9.54
CA LYS A 129 17.69 18.16 -9.79
C LYS A 129 18.63 18.27 -10.99
N LEU A 130 19.53 17.31 -11.21
CA LEU A 130 20.42 17.27 -12.39
C LEU A 130 19.63 17.06 -13.69
N HIS A 131 18.50 16.35 -13.65
CA HIS A 131 17.55 16.28 -14.76
C HIS A 131 16.72 17.55 -14.95
N GLY A 132 16.87 18.55 -14.07
CA GLY A 132 16.14 19.81 -14.12
C GLY A 132 14.71 19.73 -13.59
N LEU A 133 14.43 18.78 -12.69
CA LEU A 133 13.10 18.52 -12.15
C LEU A 133 12.94 19.11 -10.74
N THR A 134 11.72 19.56 -10.44
CA THR A 134 11.31 19.91 -9.08
C THR A 134 10.89 18.63 -8.35
N ILE A 135 11.86 17.93 -7.77
CA ILE A 135 11.64 16.64 -7.12
C ILE A 135 11.30 16.78 -5.64
N GLY A 136 10.20 16.14 -5.23
CA GLY A 136 9.86 15.89 -3.83
C GLY A 136 10.25 14.48 -3.39
N LEU A 137 9.96 14.14 -2.13
CA LEU A 137 10.17 12.79 -1.59
C LEU A 137 8.97 12.36 -0.75
N ASP A 138 8.64 11.08 -0.80
CA ASP A 138 8.04 10.41 0.33
C ASP A 138 9.15 9.68 1.09
N VAL A 139 9.50 10.16 2.29
CA VAL A 139 10.46 9.46 3.15
C VAL A 139 9.68 8.52 4.04
N CYS A 140 9.76 7.24 3.72
CA CYS A 140 8.90 6.24 4.31
C CYS A 140 9.66 4.98 4.71
N SER A 141 8.99 4.13 5.48
CA SER A 141 9.48 2.81 5.83
C SER A 141 8.30 1.88 5.95
N THR A 142 8.42 0.72 5.33
CA THR A 142 7.52 -0.39 5.66
C THR A 142 7.82 -0.93 7.05
N LEU A 143 6.84 -1.59 7.67
CA LEU A 143 6.97 -2.06 9.05
C LEU A 143 7.88 -3.29 9.22
N HIS A 144 8.29 -3.94 8.13
CA HIS A 144 9.24 -5.06 8.15
C HIS A 144 10.69 -4.64 7.87
N MET A 145 10.96 -3.35 7.66
CA MET A 145 12.32 -2.80 7.68
C MET A 145 12.78 -2.55 9.12
N ASP A 146 14.08 -2.58 9.39
CA ASP A 146 14.64 -2.24 10.71
C ASP A 146 14.81 -0.72 10.86
N ILE A 147 13.70 0.00 10.73
CA ILE A 147 13.62 1.46 10.86
C ILE A 147 12.49 1.78 11.84
N SER A 148 12.84 2.52 12.89
CA SER A 148 11.90 3.01 13.89
C SER A 148 11.26 4.36 13.55
N LEU A 149 10.28 4.77 14.34
CA LEU A 149 9.69 6.11 14.25
C LEU A 149 10.75 7.20 14.45
N ASP A 150 11.68 7.00 15.39
CA ASP A 150 12.78 7.93 15.67
C ASP A 150 13.82 7.93 14.54
N ASP A 151 14.08 6.76 13.93
CA ASP A 151 14.97 6.68 12.77
C ASP A 151 14.39 7.42 11.57
N LEU A 152 13.07 7.39 11.35
CA LEU A 152 12.43 8.20 10.32
C LEU A 152 12.61 9.70 10.60
N ASP A 153 12.45 10.12 11.86
CA ASP A 153 12.72 11.52 12.25
C ASP A 153 14.16 11.94 12.01
N TRP A 154 15.11 11.04 12.30
CA TRP A 154 16.51 11.22 11.98
C TRP A 154 16.76 11.31 10.48
N CYS A 155 16.16 10.43 9.67
CA CYS A 155 16.29 10.44 8.21
C CYS A 155 15.83 11.78 7.63
N LEU A 156 14.66 12.26 8.07
CA LEU A 156 14.12 13.56 7.69
C LEU A 156 15.11 14.69 8.01
N ASP A 157 15.70 14.68 9.20
CA ASP A 157 16.71 15.67 9.59
C ASP A 157 17.96 15.65 8.69
N GLN A 158 18.42 14.46 8.27
CA GLN A 158 19.60 14.34 7.43
C GLN A 158 19.37 14.85 6.00
N ILE A 159 18.15 14.72 5.46
CA ILE A 159 17.87 15.08 4.07
C ILE A 159 17.50 16.55 3.88
N MET A 160 17.00 17.23 4.92
CA MET A 160 16.53 18.62 4.79
C MET A 160 17.60 19.63 4.34
N PRO A 161 18.90 19.51 4.70
CA PRO A 161 19.96 20.34 4.14
C PRO A 161 20.09 20.24 2.61
N ALA A 162 19.70 19.12 2.00
CA ALA A 162 19.67 18.95 0.55
C ALA A 162 18.44 19.61 -0.11
N ASN A 163 17.52 20.15 0.70
CA ASN A 163 16.37 20.95 0.31
C ASN A 163 15.49 20.28 -0.78
N PRO A 164 14.81 19.16 -0.44
CA PRO A 164 13.80 18.56 -1.33
C PRO A 164 12.68 19.57 -1.60
N ALA A 165 12.03 19.50 -2.78
CA ALA A 165 11.03 20.50 -3.15
C ALA A 165 9.75 20.42 -2.29
N TYR A 166 9.36 19.19 -1.92
CA TYR A 166 8.29 18.90 -0.99
C TYR A 166 8.52 17.53 -0.35
N LEU A 167 7.84 17.28 0.77
CA LEU A 167 7.74 15.95 1.37
C LEU A 167 6.27 15.54 1.41
N MET A 168 5.99 14.24 1.28
CA MET A 168 4.67 13.69 1.60
C MET A 168 4.27 14.01 3.04
N ALA A 169 2.99 13.87 3.35
CA ALA A 169 2.51 14.08 4.71
C ALA A 169 1.20 13.35 4.96
N LEU A 170 1.08 12.73 6.13
CA LEU A 170 -0.17 12.18 6.65
C LEU A 170 -0.57 12.83 7.99
N PRO A 171 -1.83 12.67 8.46
CA PRO A 171 -2.27 13.17 9.76
C PRO A 171 -1.42 12.72 10.94
N THR A 172 -0.80 11.55 10.79
CA THR A 172 0.24 11.00 11.66
C THR A 172 1.35 10.42 10.77
N LYS A 173 2.31 9.70 11.34
CA LYS A 173 3.29 8.95 10.55
C LYS A 173 2.74 7.63 9.98
N ILE A 174 1.50 7.23 10.29
CA ILE A 174 0.95 5.92 9.92
C ILE A 174 -0.04 6.08 8.77
N ASP A 175 0.18 5.30 7.70
CA ASP A 175 -0.85 5.07 6.69
C ASP A 175 -1.56 3.74 6.94
N PRO A 176 -2.84 3.77 7.34
CA PRO A 176 -3.55 2.55 7.64
C PRO A 176 -3.95 1.74 6.40
N MET A 177 -3.94 2.34 5.22
CA MET A 177 -4.31 1.67 3.96
C MET A 177 -3.08 1.01 3.32
N LEU A 178 -1.96 1.73 3.26
CA LEU A 178 -0.73 1.25 2.63
C LEU A 178 0.14 0.40 3.57
N GLY A 179 -0.12 0.44 4.88
CA GLY A 179 0.59 -0.39 5.86
C GLY A 179 2.08 -0.02 5.96
N TYR A 180 2.38 1.26 5.88
CA TYR A 180 3.74 1.83 5.98
C TYR A 180 3.74 3.09 6.84
N LEU A 181 4.94 3.53 7.17
CA LEU A 181 5.20 4.75 7.91
C LEU A 181 5.73 5.82 6.95
N THR A 182 5.30 7.07 7.09
CA THR A 182 5.77 8.21 6.30
C THR A 182 5.92 9.45 7.20
N THR A 183 6.22 10.59 6.59
CA THR A 183 6.24 11.91 7.22
C THR A 183 4.85 12.29 7.72
N GLY A 184 4.73 12.72 8.97
CA GLY A 184 3.50 13.28 9.54
C GLY A 184 3.41 14.80 9.40
N TYR A 185 2.21 15.37 9.55
CA TYR A 185 2.02 16.83 9.53
C TYR A 185 2.89 17.56 10.56
N GLN A 186 3.12 16.95 11.72
CA GLN A 186 3.94 17.49 12.80
C GLN A 186 5.42 17.57 12.42
N ASP A 187 5.90 16.62 11.61
CA ASP A 187 7.27 16.65 11.12
C ASP A 187 7.49 17.88 10.24
N HIS A 188 6.53 18.23 9.39
CA HIS A 188 6.60 19.46 8.59
C HIS A 188 6.72 20.71 9.47
N VAL A 189 6.02 20.77 10.61
CA VAL A 189 6.12 21.88 11.56
C VAL A 189 7.52 21.90 12.20
N ARG A 190 7.97 20.74 12.71
CA ARG A 190 9.30 20.56 13.34
C ARG A 190 10.44 20.94 12.39
N LEU A 191 10.41 20.44 11.15
CA LEU A 191 11.44 20.66 10.15
C LEU A 191 11.47 22.13 9.70
N ARG A 192 10.30 22.78 9.54
CA ARG A 192 10.23 24.20 9.20
C ARG A 192 10.82 25.08 10.30
N GLU A 193 10.51 24.80 11.56
CA GLU A 193 11.11 25.54 12.68
C GLU A 193 12.62 25.29 12.76
N LYS A 194 13.05 24.03 12.70
CA LYS A 194 14.46 23.64 12.82
C LYS A 194 15.35 24.23 11.72
N PHE A 195 14.89 24.24 10.47
CA PHE A 195 15.68 24.66 9.31
C PHE A 195 15.32 26.06 8.79
N GLY A 196 14.41 26.78 9.45
CA GLY A 196 13.98 28.11 9.04
C GLY A 196 13.20 28.13 7.71
N TYR A 197 12.52 27.04 7.38
CA TYR A 197 11.72 26.93 6.16
C TYR A 197 10.29 27.42 6.36
N ARG A 198 9.67 27.80 5.25
CA ARG A 198 8.24 28.12 5.17
C ARG A 198 7.62 27.45 3.96
N VAL A 199 6.31 27.23 4.00
CA VAL A 199 5.55 26.94 2.77
C VAL A 199 5.64 28.13 1.81
N ASN A 200 5.31 27.92 0.54
CA ASN A 200 5.32 29.02 -0.44
C ASN A 200 4.41 30.19 0.00
N ASP A 201 4.70 31.38 -0.52
CA ASP A 201 4.07 32.63 -0.08
C ASP A 201 2.54 32.64 -0.27
N VAL A 202 2.01 31.93 -1.27
CA VAL A 202 0.56 31.84 -1.52
C VAL A 202 -0.11 31.03 -0.42
N VAL A 203 0.47 29.87 -0.06
CA VAL A 203 -0.05 29.03 1.03
C VAL A 203 0.17 29.71 2.38
N TRP A 204 1.31 30.38 2.60
CA TRP A 204 1.57 31.13 3.82
C TRP A 204 0.53 32.22 4.06
N ARG A 205 0.23 33.02 3.02
CA ARG A 205 -0.82 34.05 3.08
C ARG A 205 -2.19 33.43 3.31
N PHE A 206 -2.47 32.27 2.71
CA PHE A 206 -3.72 31.55 2.97
C PHE A 206 -3.80 31.12 4.45
N PHE A 207 -2.74 30.57 5.04
CA PHE A 207 -2.71 30.23 6.46
C PHE A 207 -2.89 31.44 7.37
N GLN A 208 -2.34 32.61 7.02
CA GLN A 208 -2.61 33.86 7.75
C GLN A 208 -4.07 34.30 7.63
N GLN A 209 -4.67 34.23 6.44
CA GLN A 209 -6.09 34.55 6.24
C GLN A 209 -7.02 33.59 7.01
N MET A 210 -6.61 32.33 7.13
CA MET A 210 -7.31 31.29 7.88
C MET A 210 -6.98 31.30 9.38
N LYS A 211 -6.16 32.26 9.84
CA LYS A 211 -5.72 32.42 11.24
C LYS A 211 -4.94 31.23 11.81
N VAL A 212 -4.38 30.38 10.94
CA VAL A 212 -3.49 29.27 11.31
C VAL A 212 -2.11 29.80 11.69
N VAL A 213 -1.68 30.85 11.00
CA VAL A 213 -0.42 31.57 11.25
C VAL A 213 -0.76 33.02 11.61
N ASP A 214 -0.06 33.60 12.56
CA ASP A 214 -0.26 35.00 12.96
C ASP A 214 0.49 35.99 12.03
N ARG A 215 0.52 37.28 12.40
CA ARG A 215 1.18 38.33 11.61
C ARG A 215 2.71 38.26 11.70
N ASP A 216 3.23 37.74 12.81
CA ASP A 216 4.66 37.64 13.10
C ASP A 216 5.25 36.30 12.61
N GLY A 217 4.39 35.40 12.13
CA GLY A 217 4.75 34.10 11.56
C GLY A 217 4.66 32.93 12.54
N GLY A 218 4.16 33.16 13.75
CA GLY A 218 3.93 32.15 14.77
C GLY A 218 2.58 31.44 14.64
N PRO A 219 2.28 30.50 15.56
CA PRO A 219 0.99 29.83 15.65
C PRO A 219 -0.16 30.80 15.90
N GLY A 220 -1.12 30.86 14.97
CA GLY A 220 -2.33 31.65 15.13
C GLY A 220 -3.38 30.97 16.04
N PRO A 221 -4.51 31.65 16.32
CA PRO A 221 -5.53 31.17 17.27
C PRO A 221 -6.23 29.86 16.87
N VAL A 222 -6.14 29.43 15.61
CA VAL A 222 -6.68 28.13 15.15
C VAL A 222 -5.60 27.10 14.81
N PHE A 223 -4.32 27.41 15.10
CA PHE A 223 -3.22 26.47 14.88
C PHE A 223 -3.45 25.16 15.64
N GLY A 224 -3.24 24.03 14.97
CA GLY A 224 -3.47 22.71 15.55
C GLY A 224 -4.92 22.40 15.94
N ASN A 225 -5.90 23.24 15.57
CA ASN A 225 -7.30 23.04 15.93
C ASN A 225 -8.18 22.85 14.66
N PRO A 226 -8.35 21.60 14.18
CA PRO A 226 -9.16 21.30 13.01
C PRO A 226 -10.60 21.82 13.10
N LEU A 227 -11.21 21.77 14.30
CA LEU A 227 -12.58 22.22 14.50
C LEU A 227 -12.71 23.75 14.35
N ALA A 228 -11.78 24.51 14.94
CA ALA A 228 -11.76 25.97 14.78
C ALA A 228 -11.40 26.37 13.35
N LEU A 229 -10.47 25.66 12.70
CA LEU A 229 -10.15 25.85 11.28
C LEU A 229 -11.37 25.58 10.38
N PHE A 230 -12.17 24.55 10.69
CA PHE A 230 -13.39 24.25 9.97
C PHE A 230 -14.40 25.41 10.06
N VAL A 231 -14.53 26.04 11.24
CA VAL A 231 -15.35 27.25 11.39
C VAL A 231 -14.86 28.37 10.47
N GLU A 232 -13.57 28.71 10.49
CA GLU A 232 -12.99 29.75 9.61
C GLU A 232 -13.19 29.41 8.13
N TYR A 233 -13.07 28.13 7.75
CA TYR A 233 -13.33 27.65 6.40
C TYR A 233 -14.78 27.86 5.98
N ARG A 234 -15.74 27.48 6.83
CA ARG A 234 -17.17 27.69 6.57
C ARG A 234 -17.51 29.18 6.46
N ARG A 235 -16.96 30.03 7.33
CA ARG A 235 -17.13 31.48 7.26
C ARG A 235 -16.62 32.05 5.94
N ARG A 236 -15.43 31.61 5.50
CA ARG A 236 -14.87 32.00 4.20
C ARG A 236 -15.75 31.57 3.02
N LYS A 237 -16.48 30.46 3.15
CA LYS A 237 -17.47 29.99 2.17
C LYS A 237 -18.82 30.72 2.25
N GLY A 238 -18.96 31.72 3.12
CA GLY A 238 -20.19 32.51 3.28
C GLY A 238 -21.23 31.89 4.20
N ASP A 239 -20.85 30.90 5.01
CA ASP A 239 -21.76 30.27 5.97
C ASP A 239 -22.15 31.27 7.08
N THR A 240 -23.45 31.48 7.28
CA THR A 240 -24.01 32.45 8.24
C THR A 240 -24.59 31.80 9.50
N ARG A 241 -24.57 30.47 9.63
CA ARG A 241 -25.06 29.74 10.82
C ARG A 241 -24.30 30.14 12.08
N SER A 242 -24.79 29.83 13.27
CA SER A 242 -24.03 30.10 14.50
C SER A 242 -22.70 29.33 14.51
N VAL A 243 -21.73 29.79 15.32
CA VAL A 243 -20.47 29.04 15.48
C VAL A 243 -20.74 27.66 16.08
N GLU A 244 -21.70 27.57 16.99
CA GLU A 244 -22.11 26.33 17.64
C GLU A 244 -22.66 25.30 16.65
N ASP A 245 -23.50 25.73 15.69
CA ASP A 245 -24.04 24.85 14.64
C ASP A 245 -22.92 24.27 13.77
N ILE A 246 -21.98 25.11 13.35
CA ILE A 246 -20.85 24.69 12.51
C ILE A 246 -19.93 23.75 13.28
N GLN A 247 -19.66 24.02 14.56
CA GLN A 247 -18.86 23.14 15.39
C GLN A 247 -19.58 21.81 15.68
N SER A 248 -20.91 21.82 15.81
CA SER A 248 -21.71 20.60 15.97
C SER A 248 -21.59 19.70 14.74
N GLU A 249 -21.67 20.28 13.53
CA GLU A 249 -21.36 19.58 12.28
C GLU A 249 -19.92 19.07 12.26
N GLY A 250 -18.94 19.94 12.53
CA GLY A 250 -17.53 19.56 12.52
C GLY A 250 -17.22 18.41 13.47
N ARG A 251 -17.82 18.37 14.66
CA ARG A 251 -17.67 17.23 15.59
C ARG A 251 -18.23 15.93 15.03
N ARG A 252 -19.37 15.96 14.35
CA ARG A 252 -19.94 14.77 13.70
C ARG A 252 -19.04 14.27 12.57
N GLU A 253 -18.55 15.17 11.72
CA GLU A 253 -17.64 14.81 10.62
C GLU A 253 -16.30 14.25 11.15
N MET A 254 -15.72 14.88 12.17
CA MET A 254 -14.50 14.39 12.81
C MET A 254 -14.71 13.02 13.46
N GLN A 255 -15.89 12.78 14.06
CA GLN A 255 -16.24 11.48 14.60
C GLN A 255 -16.37 10.42 13.50
N ALA A 256 -17.02 10.74 12.39
CA ALA A 256 -17.14 9.83 11.24
C ALA A 256 -15.77 9.48 10.62
N VAL A 257 -14.83 10.43 10.58
CA VAL A 257 -13.44 10.16 10.16
C VAL A 257 -12.75 9.16 11.10
N ARG A 258 -12.89 9.34 12.42
CA ARG A 258 -12.31 8.42 13.41
C ARG A 258 -12.95 7.03 13.37
N GLU A 259 -14.26 6.94 13.16
CA GLU A 259 -14.98 5.66 13.02
C GLU A 259 -14.52 4.87 11.79
N ARG A 260 -13.96 5.55 10.78
CA ARG A 260 -13.33 4.93 9.61
C ARG A 260 -11.85 4.57 9.84
N GLY A 261 -11.34 4.67 11.06
CA GLY A 261 -9.97 4.30 11.42
C GLY A 261 -8.91 5.36 11.10
N LEU A 262 -9.30 6.59 10.76
CA LEU A 262 -8.36 7.67 10.45
C LEU A 262 -8.08 8.53 11.68
N PHE A 263 -6.79 8.80 11.90
CA PHE A 263 -6.35 9.70 12.97
C PHE A 263 -6.59 11.16 12.63
N LEU A 264 -6.98 11.93 13.66
CA LEU A 264 -7.03 13.38 13.61
C LEU A 264 -6.13 13.93 14.72
N ALA A 265 -5.07 14.63 14.32
CA ALA A 265 -4.23 15.33 15.27
C ALA A 265 -4.91 16.64 15.71
N GLU A 266 -4.99 16.83 17.02
CA GLU A 266 -5.61 17.99 17.66
C GLU A 266 -4.72 18.53 18.76
N GLY A 267 -4.62 19.86 18.80
CA GLY A 267 -3.76 20.61 19.70
C GLY A 267 -2.28 20.41 19.39
N HIS A 268 -1.47 20.96 20.29
CA HIS A 268 -0.05 20.71 20.35
C HIS A 268 0.39 20.71 21.82
N GLY A 269 1.51 20.05 22.11
CA GLY A 269 2.15 20.06 23.41
C GLY A 269 2.95 21.34 23.67
N ARG A 270 4.07 21.19 24.38
CA ARG A 270 4.97 22.31 24.70
C ARG A 270 5.56 22.90 23.43
N GLN A 271 5.94 22.04 22.49
CA GLN A 271 6.33 22.42 21.14
C GLN A 271 5.13 22.39 20.20
N THR A 272 5.18 23.19 19.15
CA THR A 272 4.08 23.33 18.16
C THR A 272 3.86 22.07 17.32
N TRP A 273 4.85 21.17 17.28
CA TRP A 273 4.77 19.86 16.61
C TRP A 273 4.48 18.70 17.56
N ASP A 274 4.34 18.93 18.87
CA ASP A 274 4.09 17.83 19.80
C ASP A 274 2.69 17.25 19.60
N LEU A 275 2.59 15.96 19.28
CA LEU A 275 1.34 15.20 19.31
C LEU A 275 0.76 15.10 20.73
N SER A 276 -0.56 14.95 20.84
CA SER A 276 -1.21 14.63 22.11
C SER A 276 -0.70 13.28 22.66
N PRO A 277 -0.59 13.11 24.00
CA PRO A 277 -0.09 11.86 24.58
C PRO A 277 -0.86 10.62 24.13
N LYS A 278 -2.20 10.73 24.00
CA LYS A 278 -3.04 9.65 23.53
C LYS A 278 -2.67 9.23 22.09
N LEU A 279 -2.61 10.20 21.17
CA LEU A 279 -2.32 9.91 19.77
C LEU A 279 -0.90 9.35 19.57
N ARG A 280 0.07 9.87 20.34
CA ARG A 280 1.44 9.30 20.36
C ARG A 280 1.44 7.85 20.81
N ASN A 281 0.72 7.52 21.89
CA ASN A 281 0.61 6.15 22.38
C ASN A 281 -0.10 5.23 21.38
N ASP A 282 -1.14 5.72 20.69
CA ASP A 282 -1.83 4.97 19.64
C ASP A 282 -0.88 4.63 18.48
N ILE A 283 -0.07 5.60 18.03
CA ILE A 283 0.95 5.40 16.99
C ILE A 283 1.98 4.37 17.44
N GLN A 284 2.51 4.52 18.66
CA GLN A 284 3.52 3.61 19.21
C GLN A 284 2.97 2.18 19.31
N ARG A 285 1.75 2.01 19.81
CA ARG A 285 1.09 0.70 19.92
C ARG A 285 0.96 0.03 18.56
N ILE A 286 0.58 0.77 17.51
CA ILE A 286 0.44 0.20 16.15
C ILE A 286 1.80 -0.21 15.61
N TYR A 287 2.82 0.62 15.80
CA TYR A 287 4.19 0.29 15.42
C TYR A 287 4.67 -0.99 16.15
N ASP A 288 4.51 -1.06 17.47
CA ASP A 288 4.95 -2.20 18.29
C ASP A 288 4.21 -3.49 17.89
N ASP A 289 2.88 -3.43 17.73
CA ASP A 289 2.07 -4.57 17.29
C ASP A 289 2.46 -5.04 15.88
N ALA A 290 2.78 -4.10 14.99
CA ALA A 290 3.24 -4.45 13.65
C ALA A 290 4.62 -5.11 13.67
N LYS A 291 5.57 -4.61 14.48
CA LYS A 291 6.88 -5.26 14.66
C LYS A 291 6.74 -6.66 15.22
N LEU A 292 5.86 -6.86 16.20
CA LEU A 292 5.55 -8.19 16.71
C LEU A 292 4.94 -9.10 15.62
N SER A 293 3.97 -8.58 14.87
CA SER A 293 3.22 -9.32 13.85
C SER A 293 4.11 -9.81 12.69
N ILE A 294 5.08 -8.98 12.26
CA ILE A 294 6.01 -9.35 11.18
C ILE A 294 6.83 -10.59 11.54
N TRP A 295 7.25 -10.73 12.78
CA TRP A 295 8.12 -11.83 13.22
C TRP A 295 7.37 -13.03 13.81
N ALA A 296 6.04 -12.94 13.93
CA ALA A 296 5.23 -14.07 14.35
C ALA A 296 5.10 -15.13 13.24
N GLU A 297 5.07 -16.39 13.65
CA GLU A 297 4.87 -17.56 12.79
C GLU A 297 3.63 -18.34 13.24
N LEU A 298 3.05 -19.14 12.35
CA LEU A 298 2.00 -20.08 12.76
C LEU A 298 2.61 -21.11 13.70
N ASN A 299 2.01 -21.31 14.87
CA ASN A 299 2.47 -22.34 15.79
C ASN A 299 1.80 -23.69 15.53
N ASP A 300 2.43 -24.78 15.96
CA ASP A 300 1.97 -26.15 15.73
C ASP A 300 0.55 -26.38 16.27
N GLN A 301 0.26 -25.86 17.48
CA GLN A 301 -1.07 -25.98 18.09
C GLN A 301 -2.17 -25.37 17.21
N PHE A 302 -1.89 -24.22 16.58
CA PHE A 302 -2.81 -23.60 15.65
C PHE A 302 -2.96 -24.42 14.37
N ILE A 303 -1.87 -24.89 13.79
CA ILE A 303 -1.90 -25.71 12.57
C ILE A 303 -2.73 -26.99 12.79
N GLU A 304 -2.57 -27.65 13.93
CA GLU A 304 -3.34 -28.83 14.33
C GLU A 304 -4.84 -28.53 14.51
N SER A 305 -5.19 -27.28 14.85
CA SER A 305 -6.59 -26.85 14.97
C SER A 305 -7.29 -26.64 13.62
N VAL A 306 -6.52 -26.49 12.53
CA VAL A 306 -7.08 -26.28 11.19
C VAL A 306 -7.67 -27.62 10.66
N PRO A 307 -8.96 -27.65 10.27
CA PRO A 307 -9.60 -28.89 9.83
C PRO A 307 -8.93 -29.50 8.58
N ASN A 308 -8.51 -30.76 8.68
CA ASN A 308 -7.81 -31.50 7.62
C ASN A 308 -6.61 -30.72 7.06
N ALA A 309 -5.81 -30.10 7.94
CA ALA A 309 -4.61 -29.38 7.55
C ALA A 309 -3.68 -30.27 6.70
N LEU A 310 -3.26 -29.75 5.56
CA LEU A 310 -2.22 -30.30 4.72
C LEU A 310 -1.02 -29.35 4.77
N PRO A 311 0.05 -29.68 5.52
CA PRO A 311 1.23 -28.83 5.61
C PRO A 311 1.91 -28.68 4.26
N ILE A 312 2.20 -27.44 3.88
CA ILE A 312 2.90 -27.05 2.67
C ILE A 312 4.05 -26.10 3.06
N GLN A 313 5.22 -26.35 2.53
CA GLN A 313 6.44 -25.58 2.74
C GLN A 313 6.84 -24.86 1.45
N THR A 314 7.29 -23.62 1.59
CA THR A 314 7.95 -22.88 0.50
C THR A 314 9.44 -23.18 0.48
N LYS A 315 10.18 -22.52 -0.42
CA LYS A 315 11.64 -22.58 -0.43
C LYS A 315 12.29 -21.61 0.55
N SER A 316 11.51 -20.83 1.31
CA SER A 316 12.05 -19.95 2.34
C SER A 316 12.67 -20.81 3.45
N GLU A 317 13.90 -20.48 3.85
CA GLU A 317 14.63 -21.27 4.86
C GLU A 317 14.07 -21.04 6.27
N ASP A 318 13.79 -19.79 6.61
CA ASP A 318 13.23 -19.36 7.88
C ASP A 318 12.45 -18.04 7.73
N ARG A 319 11.95 -17.48 8.84
CA ARG A 319 11.21 -16.23 8.84
C ARG A 319 12.03 -15.03 8.36
N SER A 320 13.33 -15.01 8.66
CA SER A 320 14.23 -13.93 8.24
C SER A 320 14.47 -13.98 6.73
N ASP A 321 14.75 -15.16 6.20
CA ASP A 321 14.89 -15.40 4.76
C ASP A 321 13.60 -15.03 4.01
N TYR A 322 12.43 -15.44 4.53
CA TYR A 322 11.13 -15.10 3.95
C TYR A 322 10.87 -13.58 3.85
N ILE A 323 11.32 -12.81 4.85
CA ILE A 323 11.17 -11.35 4.89
C ILE A 323 12.15 -10.68 3.92
N LEU A 324 13.40 -11.14 3.87
CA LEU A 324 14.48 -10.52 3.08
C LEU A 324 14.51 -10.95 1.61
N HIS A 325 13.99 -12.13 1.29
CA HIS A 325 14.04 -12.74 -0.05
C HIS A 325 12.65 -13.24 -0.46
N PRO A 326 11.75 -12.35 -0.94
CA PRO A 326 10.37 -12.69 -1.25
C PRO A 326 10.20 -13.91 -2.18
N THR A 327 11.13 -14.11 -3.12
CA THR A 327 11.12 -15.21 -4.10
C THR A 327 11.08 -16.59 -3.45
N GLY A 328 11.76 -16.79 -2.32
CA GLY A 328 11.74 -18.06 -1.59
C GLY A 328 10.33 -18.45 -1.15
N GLY A 329 9.51 -17.44 -0.78
CA GLY A 329 8.12 -17.62 -0.36
C GLY A 329 7.12 -17.72 -1.51
N GLU A 330 7.55 -17.51 -2.76
CA GLU A 330 6.72 -17.66 -3.97
C GLU A 330 6.79 -19.06 -4.56
N GLU A 331 7.86 -19.81 -4.24
CA GLU A 331 8.13 -21.14 -4.75
C GLU A 331 7.87 -22.22 -3.70
N LEU A 332 7.35 -23.36 -4.13
CA LEU A 332 7.09 -24.50 -3.25
C LEU A 332 8.34 -25.38 -3.11
N ALA A 333 8.57 -25.94 -1.93
CA ALA A 333 9.57 -26.97 -1.72
C ALA A 333 9.23 -28.26 -2.47
N ASP A 334 10.25 -29.03 -2.85
CA ASP A 334 10.09 -30.27 -3.64
C ASP A 334 9.20 -31.31 -2.94
N ASP A 335 9.29 -31.43 -1.62
CA ASP A 335 8.46 -32.37 -0.86
C ASP A 335 7.00 -31.92 -0.80
N SER A 336 6.75 -30.61 -0.78
CA SER A 336 5.40 -30.05 -0.89
C SER A 336 4.80 -30.30 -2.26
N GLN A 337 5.61 -30.20 -3.33
CA GLN A 337 5.17 -30.58 -4.67
C GLN A 337 4.76 -32.06 -4.72
N LYS A 338 5.55 -32.97 -4.14
CA LYS A 338 5.17 -34.40 -4.05
C LYS A 338 3.87 -34.61 -3.27
N THR A 339 3.68 -33.89 -2.17
CA THR A 339 2.47 -33.92 -1.35
C THR A 339 1.24 -33.47 -2.15
N LEU A 340 1.35 -32.38 -2.91
CA LEU A 340 0.28 -31.88 -3.78
C LEU A 340 -0.03 -32.83 -4.93
N GLN A 341 0.96 -33.51 -5.52
CA GLN A 341 0.72 -34.54 -6.54
C GLN A 341 -0.07 -35.73 -5.99
N ARG A 342 0.22 -36.17 -4.76
CA ARG A 342 -0.59 -37.19 -4.08
C ARG A 342 -2.01 -36.71 -3.81
N LEU A 343 -2.18 -35.45 -3.39
CA LEU A 343 -3.50 -34.85 -3.21
C LEU A 343 -4.27 -34.81 -4.54
N LYS A 344 -3.65 -34.35 -5.63
CA LYS A 344 -4.25 -34.34 -6.98
C LYS A 344 -4.75 -35.73 -7.38
N ALA A 345 -3.92 -36.76 -7.19
CA ALA A 345 -4.31 -38.13 -7.49
C ALA A 345 -5.52 -38.59 -6.66
N ARG A 346 -5.57 -38.25 -5.36
CA ARG A 346 -6.71 -38.55 -4.48
C ARG A 346 -7.98 -37.79 -4.86
N GLN A 347 -7.86 -36.52 -5.24
CA GLN A 347 -9.00 -35.68 -5.65
C GLN A 347 -9.60 -36.14 -6.98
N ALA A 348 -8.81 -36.77 -7.85
CA ALA A 348 -9.26 -37.36 -9.12
C ALA A 348 -10.11 -36.40 -9.99
N GLY A 349 -9.78 -35.11 -9.98
CA GLY A 349 -10.49 -34.07 -10.75
C GLY A 349 -11.88 -33.68 -10.21
N ASN A 350 -12.26 -34.15 -9.02
CA ASN A 350 -13.57 -33.91 -8.40
C ASN A 350 -13.64 -32.64 -7.53
N VAL A 351 -12.59 -31.83 -7.50
CA VAL A 351 -12.53 -30.60 -6.70
C VAL A 351 -12.52 -29.38 -7.61
N ASP A 352 -13.44 -28.46 -7.37
CA ASP A 352 -13.53 -27.16 -8.06
C ASP A 352 -12.77 -26.06 -7.30
N VAL A 353 -12.71 -26.15 -5.96
CA VAL A 353 -12.15 -25.11 -5.10
C VAL A 353 -11.21 -25.70 -4.05
N GLN A 354 -9.98 -25.21 -3.98
CA GLN A 354 -9.01 -25.49 -2.93
C GLN A 354 -8.78 -24.23 -2.09
N ILE A 355 -8.89 -24.36 -0.76
CA ILE A 355 -8.56 -23.29 0.18
C ILE A 355 -7.09 -23.45 0.61
N VAL A 356 -6.34 -22.37 0.55
CA VAL A 356 -4.95 -22.26 1.02
C VAL A 356 -4.95 -21.24 2.15
N VAL A 357 -4.25 -21.53 3.24
CA VAL A 357 -4.05 -20.63 4.38
C VAL A 357 -2.55 -20.44 4.56
N SER A 358 -2.08 -19.20 4.64
CA SER A 358 -0.68 -18.90 4.92
C SER A 358 -0.53 -17.81 5.97
N ASP A 359 0.55 -17.85 6.73
CA ASP A 359 0.98 -16.75 7.61
C ASP A 359 1.06 -15.40 6.90
N GLY A 360 1.61 -15.38 5.68
CA GLY A 360 1.92 -14.14 4.98
C GLY A 360 2.86 -13.27 5.82
N LEU A 361 2.58 -11.97 5.88
CA LEU A 361 3.35 -11.02 6.69
C LEU A 361 2.79 -10.84 8.11
N ASN A 362 1.66 -11.48 8.45
CA ASN A 362 1.03 -11.35 9.75
C ASN A 362 0.35 -12.65 10.19
N ALA A 363 1.12 -13.56 10.80
CA ALA A 363 0.60 -14.82 11.32
C ALA A 363 -0.43 -14.59 12.44
N LEU A 364 -0.30 -13.52 13.23
CA LEU A 364 -1.24 -13.21 14.30
C LEU A 364 -2.64 -12.92 13.77
N ALA A 365 -2.77 -12.30 12.60
CA ALA A 365 -4.07 -12.06 11.96
C ALA A 365 -4.80 -13.36 11.61
N ILE A 366 -4.06 -14.42 11.29
CA ILE A 366 -4.60 -15.74 10.97
C ILE A 366 -4.96 -16.51 12.25
N MET A 367 -4.12 -16.41 13.27
CA MET A 367 -4.28 -17.13 14.54
C MET A 367 -5.26 -16.47 15.53
N GLU A 368 -5.69 -15.25 15.27
CA GLU A 368 -6.57 -14.51 16.16
C GLU A 368 -7.94 -15.16 16.30
N ALA A 369 -8.43 -15.21 17.55
CA ALA A 369 -9.72 -15.80 17.86
C ALA A 369 -10.84 -15.03 17.15
N GLY A 370 -11.74 -15.76 16.49
CA GLY A 370 -12.82 -15.18 15.71
C GLY A 370 -12.45 -14.82 14.26
N HIS A 371 -11.21 -15.07 13.81
CA HIS A 371 -10.78 -14.78 12.44
C HIS A 371 -10.94 -16.00 11.51
N LEU A 372 -9.94 -16.89 11.45
CA LEU A 372 -9.88 -17.93 10.42
C LEU A 372 -11.03 -18.94 10.51
N GLU A 373 -11.36 -19.45 11.70
CA GLU A 373 -12.38 -20.50 11.86
C GLU A 373 -13.78 -20.03 11.38
N PRO A 374 -14.31 -18.87 11.82
CA PRO A 374 -15.60 -18.39 11.34
C PRO A 374 -15.62 -18.17 9.84
N PHE A 375 -14.53 -17.61 9.29
CA PHE A 375 -14.36 -17.42 7.85
C PHE A 375 -14.42 -18.75 7.09
N LEU A 376 -13.60 -19.74 7.47
CA LEU A 376 -13.53 -21.03 6.78
C LEU A 376 -14.85 -21.78 6.84
N ARG A 377 -15.50 -21.78 8.00
CA ARG A 377 -16.81 -22.42 8.19
C ARG A 377 -17.85 -21.79 7.27
N GLN A 378 -17.94 -20.46 7.26
CA GLN A 378 -18.95 -19.75 6.47
C GLN A 378 -18.66 -19.83 4.97
N ALA A 379 -17.40 -19.70 4.55
CA ALA A 379 -16.99 -19.83 3.15
C ALA A 379 -17.37 -21.22 2.60
N ARG A 380 -17.11 -22.29 3.36
CA ARG A 380 -17.49 -23.66 2.98
C ARG A 380 -18.99 -23.84 2.84
N VAL A 381 -19.80 -23.21 3.70
CA VAL A 381 -21.27 -23.24 3.59
C VAL A 381 -21.71 -22.54 2.30
N HIS A 382 -21.24 -21.31 2.05
CA HIS A 382 -21.61 -20.57 0.85
C HIS A 382 -21.16 -21.26 -0.44
N LEU A 383 -19.95 -21.82 -0.48
CA LEU A 383 -19.44 -22.57 -1.64
C LEU A 383 -20.31 -23.79 -1.95
N LYS A 384 -20.66 -24.58 -0.92
CA LYS A 384 -21.53 -25.76 -1.09
C LYS A 384 -22.94 -25.37 -1.56
N ASN A 385 -23.50 -24.30 -1.00
CA ASN A 385 -24.83 -23.82 -1.40
C ASN A 385 -24.88 -23.36 -2.87
N ARG A 386 -23.74 -22.91 -3.42
CA ARG A 386 -23.57 -22.57 -4.84
C ARG A 386 -23.13 -23.74 -5.72
N GLY A 387 -23.03 -24.95 -5.16
CA GLY A 387 -22.75 -26.17 -5.90
C GLY A 387 -21.26 -26.46 -6.16
N TYR A 388 -20.33 -25.69 -5.58
CA TYR A 388 -18.90 -25.97 -5.73
C TYR A 388 -18.49 -27.25 -4.97
N ARG A 389 -17.67 -28.08 -5.60
CA ARG A 389 -17.01 -29.21 -4.92
C ARG A 389 -15.72 -28.72 -4.26
N VAL A 390 -15.80 -28.46 -2.96
CA VAL A 390 -14.68 -27.91 -2.18
C VAL A 390 -13.80 -29.05 -1.64
N ALA A 391 -12.48 -28.91 -1.74
CA ALA A 391 -11.52 -29.84 -1.12
C ALA A 391 -11.79 -29.98 0.39
N ALA A 392 -11.65 -31.20 0.93
CA ALA A 392 -11.79 -31.43 2.36
C ALA A 392 -10.59 -30.84 3.11
N GLU A 393 -9.41 -30.91 2.50
CA GLU A 393 -8.12 -30.46 3.00
C GLU A 393 -7.98 -28.95 2.89
N VAL A 394 -7.31 -28.35 3.86
CA VAL A 394 -6.84 -26.96 3.81
C VAL A 394 -5.33 -27.00 3.67
N ALA A 395 -4.79 -26.47 2.56
CA ALA A 395 -3.34 -26.36 2.41
C ALA A 395 -2.83 -25.26 3.35
N VAL A 396 -2.09 -25.63 4.39
CA VAL A 396 -1.55 -24.70 5.38
C VAL A 396 -0.08 -24.47 5.06
N GLN A 397 0.24 -23.26 4.62
CA GLN A 397 1.55 -22.86 4.18
C GLN A 397 2.26 -21.99 5.21
N THR A 398 3.49 -22.36 5.56
CA THR A 398 4.40 -21.49 6.34
C THR A 398 5.33 -20.74 5.41
N SER A 399 5.63 -19.48 5.76
CA SER A 399 6.48 -18.60 4.96
C SER A 399 5.99 -18.46 3.52
N GLY A 400 4.70 -18.12 3.35
CA GLY A 400 4.12 -17.92 2.03
C GLY A 400 3.59 -16.66 1.38
N ARG A 401 3.96 -16.46 0.10
CA ARG A 401 3.48 -15.35 -0.73
C ARG A 401 2.30 -15.82 -1.57
N VAL A 402 1.52 -14.86 -2.05
CA VAL A 402 0.33 -15.14 -2.87
C VAL A 402 0.65 -16.06 -4.05
N ARG A 403 1.79 -15.85 -4.72
CA ARG A 403 2.23 -16.64 -5.89
C ARG A 403 2.46 -18.12 -5.59
N ALA A 404 2.79 -18.50 -4.37
CA ALA A 404 2.87 -19.90 -3.98
C ALA A 404 1.49 -20.58 -4.06
N GLY A 405 0.41 -19.84 -3.76
CA GLY A 405 -0.96 -20.30 -4.00
C GLY A 405 -1.24 -20.57 -5.48
N TYR A 406 -0.66 -19.78 -6.39
CA TYR A 406 -0.76 -20.06 -7.83
C TYR A 406 -0.01 -21.34 -8.19
N ARG A 407 1.18 -21.57 -7.64
CA ARG A 407 1.94 -22.82 -7.84
C ARG A 407 1.14 -24.05 -7.35
N ILE A 408 0.41 -23.92 -6.25
CA ILE A 408 -0.51 -24.96 -5.75
C ILE A 408 -1.61 -25.22 -6.81
N GLY A 409 -2.25 -24.17 -7.33
CA GLY A 409 -3.28 -24.29 -8.36
C GLY A 409 -2.78 -24.92 -9.66
N GLU A 410 -1.60 -24.55 -10.13
CA GLU A 410 -0.97 -25.16 -11.32
C GLU A 410 -0.79 -26.68 -11.14
N THR A 411 -0.30 -27.10 -9.97
CA THR A 411 -0.13 -28.51 -9.65
C THR A 411 -1.48 -29.23 -9.60
N LEU A 412 -2.44 -28.75 -8.81
CA LEU A 412 -3.70 -29.44 -8.56
C LEU A 412 -4.64 -29.44 -9.77
N PHE A 413 -4.72 -28.32 -10.49
CA PHE A 413 -5.78 -28.06 -11.47
C PHE A 413 -5.31 -28.05 -12.93
N GLY A 414 -4.00 -28.02 -13.18
CA GLY A 414 -3.45 -28.07 -14.53
C GLY A 414 -3.97 -29.28 -15.31
N GLY A 415 -4.58 -29.00 -16.47
CA GLY A 415 -5.16 -29.97 -17.39
C GLY A 415 -6.61 -30.40 -17.10
N LEU A 416 -7.23 -29.92 -16.01
CA LEU A 416 -8.62 -30.24 -15.71
C LEU A 416 -9.60 -29.42 -16.56
N PRO A 417 -10.81 -29.94 -16.84
CA PRO A 417 -11.84 -29.16 -17.53
C PRO A 417 -12.43 -28.09 -16.61
N GLY A 418 -12.84 -26.98 -17.24
CA GLY A 418 -13.53 -25.87 -16.60
C GLY A 418 -12.65 -24.98 -15.72
N PRO A 419 -13.23 -23.92 -15.15
CA PRO A 419 -12.58 -23.08 -14.15
C PRO A 419 -12.37 -23.83 -12.84
N ARG A 420 -11.22 -23.60 -12.21
CA ARG A 420 -10.86 -24.17 -10.90
C ARG A 420 -10.26 -23.08 -10.03
N ALA A 421 -10.63 -23.04 -8.75
CA ALA A 421 -10.33 -21.91 -7.90
C ALA A 421 -9.35 -22.22 -6.78
N ILE A 422 -8.41 -21.31 -6.57
CA ILE A 422 -7.63 -21.17 -5.34
C ILE A 422 -8.21 -19.98 -4.56
N LEU A 423 -8.63 -20.24 -3.32
CA LEU A 423 -8.93 -19.22 -2.32
C LEU A 423 -7.76 -19.17 -1.34
N HIS A 424 -6.87 -18.19 -1.51
CA HIS A 424 -5.66 -18.06 -0.70
C HIS A 424 -5.88 -17.03 0.40
N VAL A 425 -6.12 -17.52 1.62
CA VAL A 425 -6.23 -16.76 2.86
C VAL A 425 -4.83 -16.48 3.41
N ILE A 426 -4.46 -15.22 3.55
CA ILE A 426 -3.07 -14.83 3.85
C ILE A 426 -3.02 -13.60 4.76
N GLY A 427 -2.18 -13.64 5.79
CA GLY A 427 -1.95 -12.49 6.68
C GLY A 427 -1.34 -11.32 5.91
N GLU A 428 -1.96 -10.14 6.03
CA GLU A 428 -1.53 -8.93 5.32
C GLU A 428 -0.27 -8.33 5.93
N ARG A 429 0.29 -7.32 5.27
CA ARG A 429 1.30 -6.47 5.89
C ARG A 429 0.65 -5.73 7.08
N PRO A 430 1.17 -5.86 8.32
CA PRO A 430 0.64 -5.13 9.46
C PRO A 430 0.93 -3.62 9.31
N GLY A 431 0.14 -2.78 9.97
CA GLY A 431 0.31 -1.32 9.96
C GLY A 431 -0.97 -0.50 9.97
N SER A 432 -2.11 -1.15 9.68
CA SER A 432 -3.44 -0.55 9.77
C SER A 432 -3.91 -0.28 11.20
N GLY A 433 -3.21 -0.82 12.19
CA GLY A 433 -3.68 -0.91 13.57
C GLY A 433 -4.67 -2.04 13.83
N HIS A 434 -4.97 -2.83 12.79
CA HIS A 434 -5.75 -4.06 12.81
C HIS A 434 -4.85 -5.23 12.39
N ARG A 435 -5.11 -6.41 12.93
CA ARG A 435 -4.46 -7.64 12.48
C ARG A 435 -5.30 -8.26 11.37
N THR A 436 -5.07 -7.79 10.15
CA THR A 436 -5.88 -8.15 8.98
C THR A 436 -5.29 -9.31 8.18
N PHE A 437 -6.18 -10.11 7.61
CA PHE A 437 -5.85 -11.05 6.55
C PHE A 437 -6.67 -10.74 5.29
N SER A 438 -6.17 -11.21 4.16
CA SER A 438 -6.81 -11.10 2.84
C SER A 438 -7.19 -12.48 2.31
N THR A 439 -8.14 -12.53 1.39
CA THR A 439 -8.37 -13.70 0.55
C THR A 439 -8.20 -13.34 -0.92
N TYR A 440 -7.18 -13.94 -1.55
CA TYR A 440 -6.97 -13.85 -3.00
C TYR A 440 -7.75 -14.95 -3.71
N ILE A 441 -8.48 -14.56 -4.75
CA ILE A 441 -9.47 -15.38 -5.46
C ILE A 441 -9.02 -15.52 -6.90
N THR A 442 -8.54 -16.71 -7.25
CA THR A 442 -7.95 -16.99 -8.58
C THR A 442 -8.64 -18.20 -9.17
N ALA A 443 -9.38 -18.02 -10.27
CA ALA A 443 -10.21 -19.09 -10.84
C ALA A 443 -10.13 -19.25 -12.38
N PRO A 444 -8.94 -19.29 -13.01
CA PRO A 444 -8.83 -19.53 -14.44
C PRO A 444 -9.19 -20.99 -14.81
N SER A 445 -9.26 -21.25 -16.12
CA SER A 445 -9.47 -22.59 -16.65
C SER A 445 -8.29 -23.51 -16.37
N GLY A 446 -8.54 -24.83 -16.27
CA GLY A 446 -7.46 -25.80 -16.10
C GLY A 446 -6.43 -25.82 -17.23
N ASN A 447 -6.76 -25.31 -18.42
CA ASN A 447 -5.79 -25.09 -19.49
C ASN A 447 -4.78 -23.98 -19.14
N LEU A 448 -5.24 -22.87 -18.55
CA LEU A 448 -4.33 -21.81 -18.11
C LEU A 448 -3.55 -22.22 -16.86
N TRP A 449 -4.18 -22.93 -15.91
CA TRP A 449 -3.45 -23.58 -14.80
C TRP A 449 -2.37 -24.55 -15.30
N GLY A 450 -2.57 -25.18 -16.46
CA GLY A 450 -1.60 -26.08 -17.07
C GLY A 450 -0.41 -25.38 -17.72
N GLN A 451 -0.35 -24.05 -17.71
CA GLN A 451 0.75 -23.25 -18.27
C GLN A 451 1.56 -22.63 -17.13
N PRO A 452 2.71 -23.23 -16.76
CA PRO A 452 3.51 -22.75 -15.63
C PRO A 452 3.90 -21.28 -15.78
N GLY A 453 3.66 -20.50 -14.73
CA GLY A 453 4.04 -19.08 -14.63
C GLY A 453 3.09 -18.12 -15.37
N LYS A 454 1.97 -18.61 -15.92
CA LYS A 454 1.01 -17.74 -16.63
C LYS A 454 -0.15 -17.24 -15.77
N VAL A 455 -0.38 -17.84 -14.61
CA VAL A 455 -1.34 -17.33 -13.62
C VAL A 455 -0.64 -16.39 -12.66
N ASP A 456 -1.09 -15.14 -12.63
CA ASP A 456 -0.55 -14.09 -11.77
C ASP A 456 -1.65 -13.11 -11.31
N HIS A 457 -1.25 -12.05 -10.61
CA HIS A 457 -2.12 -11.06 -9.98
C HIS A 457 -3.11 -10.37 -10.93
N ASN A 458 -2.77 -10.23 -12.22
CA ASN A 458 -3.59 -9.53 -13.21
C ASN A 458 -4.97 -10.17 -13.46
N ILE A 459 -5.15 -11.45 -13.10
CA ILE A 459 -6.42 -12.18 -13.20
C ILE A 459 -6.98 -12.61 -11.83
N THR A 460 -6.44 -12.05 -10.75
CA THR A 460 -6.82 -12.37 -9.37
C THR A 460 -7.65 -11.24 -8.79
N LYS A 461 -8.74 -11.57 -8.09
CA LYS A 461 -9.48 -10.62 -7.24
C LYS A 461 -9.07 -10.79 -5.79
N VAL A 462 -9.28 -9.77 -4.95
CA VAL A 462 -8.94 -9.82 -3.53
C VAL A 462 -10.07 -9.22 -2.69
N VAL A 463 -10.34 -9.85 -1.55
CA VAL A 463 -11.05 -9.25 -0.42
C VAL A 463 -10.02 -9.02 0.67
N SER A 464 -9.78 -7.77 1.04
CA SER A 464 -8.76 -7.36 2.01
C SER A 464 -9.35 -6.72 3.25
N GLY A 465 -8.52 -6.49 4.27
CA GLY A 465 -8.89 -5.85 5.52
C GLY A 465 -9.80 -6.71 6.40
N ILE A 466 -9.71 -8.05 6.27
CA ILE A 466 -10.57 -8.97 7.03
C ILE A 466 -10.02 -9.10 8.44
N ALA A 467 -10.81 -8.67 9.42
CA ALA A 467 -10.53 -8.77 10.86
C ALA A 467 -11.81 -8.53 11.66
N ALA A 468 -11.90 -9.03 12.89
CA ALA A 468 -13.02 -8.77 13.80
C ALA A 468 -13.20 -7.28 14.13
N THR A 469 -12.20 -6.44 13.83
CA THR A 469 -12.20 -4.99 14.08
C THR A 469 -12.29 -4.16 12.80
N ALA A 470 -12.42 -4.79 11.63
CA ALA A 470 -12.53 -4.14 10.32
C ALA A 470 -13.65 -4.80 9.49
N LEU A 471 -13.33 -5.47 8.37
CA LEU A 471 -14.31 -6.29 7.66
C LEU A 471 -14.50 -7.62 8.39
N ASP A 472 -15.71 -7.84 8.92
CA ASP A 472 -16.04 -9.03 9.69
C ASP A 472 -15.75 -10.33 8.91
N PRO A 473 -15.08 -11.33 9.51
CA PRO A 473 -14.71 -12.58 8.83
C PRO A 473 -15.88 -13.38 8.25
N VAL A 474 -17.08 -13.33 8.85
CA VAL A 474 -18.26 -14.05 8.32
C VAL A 474 -18.81 -13.31 7.09
N GLN A 475 -18.89 -11.98 7.14
CA GLN A 475 -19.30 -11.15 6.00
C GLN A 475 -18.29 -11.23 4.84
N ALA A 476 -16.99 -11.26 5.14
CA ALA A 476 -15.94 -11.43 4.15
C ALA A 476 -16.07 -12.76 3.40
N ALA A 477 -16.41 -13.84 4.10
CA ALA A 477 -16.61 -15.15 3.48
C ALA A 477 -17.72 -15.15 2.43
N GLU A 478 -18.83 -14.45 2.66
CA GLU A 478 -19.89 -14.26 1.67
C GLU A 478 -19.39 -13.50 0.44
N THR A 479 -18.73 -12.36 0.67
CA THR A 479 -18.17 -11.51 -0.39
C THR A 479 -17.15 -12.26 -1.26
N VAL A 480 -16.28 -13.08 -0.64
CA VAL A 480 -15.31 -13.91 -1.34
C VAL A 480 -15.99 -14.87 -2.31
N VAL A 481 -17.07 -15.52 -1.89
CA VAL A 481 -17.78 -16.48 -2.75
C VAL A 481 -18.57 -15.77 -3.85
N GLU A 482 -19.16 -14.60 -3.58
CA GLU A 482 -19.81 -13.77 -4.60
C GLU A 482 -18.83 -13.33 -5.70
N LEU A 483 -17.64 -12.88 -5.30
CA LEU A 483 -16.60 -12.51 -6.26
C LEU A 483 -16.11 -13.70 -7.07
N LEU A 484 -16.00 -14.88 -6.44
CA LEU A 484 -15.67 -16.12 -7.14
C LEU A 484 -16.73 -16.44 -8.22
N ASP A 485 -18.02 -16.39 -7.88
CA ASP A 485 -19.10 -16.60 -8.84
C ASP A 485 -19.01 -15.64 -10.03
N GLY A 486 -18.71 -14.37 -9.75
CA GLY A 486 -18.53 -13.36 -10.80
C GLY A 486 -17.29 -13.57 -11.67
N ILE A 487 -16.29 -14.34 -11.21
CA ILE A 487 -15.12 -14.74 -12.04
C ILE A 487 -15.44 -16.00 -12.85
N VAL A 488 -16.18 -16.93 -12.27
CA VAL A 488 -16.46 -18.24 -12.88
C VAL A 488 -17.57 -18.15 -13.93
N ASN A 489 -18.57 -17.29 -13.71
CA ASN A 489 -19.76 -17.17 -14.55
C ASN A 489 -19.80 -15.90 -15.43
N GLY A 490 -18.89 -14.96 -15.21
CA GLY A 490 -18.77 -13.72 -15.99
C GLY A 490 -17.72 -13.87 -17.09
#